data_AF-A0A2E2Q985-F1
#
_entry.id   AF-A0A2E2Q985-F1
#
_cell.length_a   1.000
_cell.length_b   1.000
_cell.length_c   1.000
_cell.angle_alpha   90.00
_cell.angle_beta   90.00
_cell.angle_gamma   90.00
#
_symmetry.space_group_name_H-M   'P 1'
#
loop_
_entity.id
_entity.type
_entity.pdbx_description
1 polymer ?
#
loop_
_entity_poly.entity_id
_entity_poly.type
_entity_poly.pdbx_seq_one_letter_code
_entity_poly.pdbx_strand_id
1 'polypeptide(L)'
;LPLNVIFIFVAWLPFDPDLVGHYLSNPWQTTGIVMALTGAAFSAAVLKKCEFSWDAIKYGWFIIVAGVAGSVLLKKAMVGIDPMQAAISFVPIQAAMMVACWAIYYTVRRPIPAKTLFSKESIKAGGIIGCITTIMVTANVYGIAVAENPAYMSALFHLSSVFVILYYRLIKHKEVANVKAGMGVVFCAVALILLKSI
;
A
#
# COMPACT_ATOMS: atom_id res chain seq x y z
N LEU A 1 -2.79 4.61 -4.83
CA LEU A 1 -2.95 6.05 -5.10
C LEU A 1 -2.80 6.80 -3.79
N PRO A 2 -2.05 7.91 -3.72
CA PRO A 2 -1.81 8.61 -2.45
C PRO A 2 -3.09 9.00 -1.71
N LEU A 3 -4.15 9.38 -2.43
CA LEU A 3 -5.46 9.69 -1.85
C LEU A 3 -6.14 8.51 -1.15
N ASN A 4 -5.81 7.26 -1.49
CA ASN A 4 -6.44 6.10 -0.85
C ASN A 4 -6.21 6.09 0.65
N VAL A 5 -5.08 6.63 1.13
CA VAL A 5 -4.75 6.70 2.57
C VAL A 5 -5.86 7.41 3.34
N ILE A 6 -6.33 8.56 2.82
CA ILE A 6 -7.39 9.36 3.46
C ILE A 6 -8.72 8.62 3.42
N PHE A 7 -9.07 8.05 2.27
CA PHE A 7 -10.34 7.34 2.12
C PHE A 7 -10.39 6.06 2.97
N ILE A 8 -9.27 5.32 3.09
CA ILE A 8 -9.17 4.16 3.98
C ILE A 8 -9.35 4.59 5.44
N PHE A 9 -8.73 5.71 5.84
CA PHE A 9 -8.81 6.20 7.22
C PHE A 9 -10.26 6.46 7.61
N VAL A 10 -10.98 7.23 6.80
CA VAL A 10 -12.39 7.58 7.02
C VAL A 10 -13.29 6.36 6.91
N ALA A 11 -13.08 5.49 5.92
CA ALA A 11 -13.90 4.30 5.72
C ALA A 11 -13.78 3.27 6.85
N TRP A 12 -12.68 3.29 7.61
CA TRP A 12 -12.50 2.40 8.77
C TRP A 12 -13.27 2.86 10.02
N LEU A 13 -13.45 4.17 10.23
CA LEU A 13 -14.03 4.73 11.47
C LEU A 13 -15.38 4.11 11.88
N PRO A 14 -16.33 3.82 10.97
CA PRO A 14 -17.60 3.19 11.36
C PRO A 14 -17.47 1.76 11.89
N PHE A 15 -16.34 1.09 11.64
CA PHE A 15 -16.12 -0.31 12.01
C PHE A 15 -15.42 -0.50 13.36
N ASP A 16 -14.92 0.58 13.96
CA ASP A 16 -14.21 0.59 15.25
C ASP A 16 -14.63 1.82 16.08
N PRO A 17 -15.80 1.75 16.77
CA PRO A 17 -16.31 2.85 17.57
C PRO A 17 -15.40 3.23 18.76
N ASP A 18 -14.66 2.26 19.31
CA ASP A 18 -13.74 2.49 20.43
C ASP A 18 -12.57 3.36 19.98
N LEU A 19 -12.04 3.10 18.78
CA LEU A 19 -11.02 3.94 18.16
C LEU A 19 -11.53 5.36 17.89
N VAL A 20 -12.79 5.52 17.49
CA VAL A 20 -13.41 6.84 17.34
C VAL A 20 -13.49 7.56 18.70
N GLY A 21 -13.88 6.85 19.76
CA GLY A 21 -13.87 7.37 21.13
C GLY A 21 -12.48 7.84 21.56
N HIS A 22 -11.43 7.06 21.25
CA HIS A 22 -10.04 7.44 21.50
C HIS A 22 -9.65 8.71 20.73
N TYR A 23 -10.02 8.81 19.46
CA TYR A 23 -9.69 9.98 18.65
C TYR A 23 -10.38 11.25 19.15
N LEU A 24 -11.61 11.13 19.65
CA LEU A 24 -12.36 12.25 20.22
C LEU A 24 -11.83 12.68 21.58
N SER A 25 -11.33 11.74 22.40
CA SER A 25 -10.75 12.04 23.71
C SER A 25 -9.33 12.64 23.62
N ASN A 26 -8.60 12.36 22.54
CA ASN A 26 -7.24 12.86 22.30
C ASN A 26 -7.15 13.71 21.02
N PRO A 27 -7.81 14.89 20.96
CA PRO A 27 -7.96 15.66 19.73
C PRO A 27 -6.61 16.14 19.15
N TRP A 28 -5.62 16.39 20.00
CA TRP A 28 -4.28 16.81 19.55
C TRP A 28 -3.57 15.69 18.78
N GLN A 29 -3.66 14.46 19.27
CA GLN A 29 -3.05 13.27 18.67
C GLN A 29 -3.74 12.95 17.35
N THR A 30 -5.08 12.99 17.34
CA THR A 30 -5.90 12.81 16.14
C THR A 30 -5.57 13.82 15.06
N THR A 31 -5.44 15.11 15.42
CA THR A 31 -5.06 16.16 14.48
C THR A 31 -3.67 15.88 13.90
N GLY A 32 -2.72 15.46 14.75
CA GLY A 32 -1.39 15.02 14.31
C GLY A 32 -1.45 13.87 13.32
N ILE A 33 -2.25 12.84 13.59
CA ILE A 33 -2.40 11.66 12.73
C ILE A 33 -2.99 12.06 11.38
N VAL A 34 -4.06 12.85 11.37
CA VAL A 34 -4.69 13.33 10.14
C VAL A 34 -3.71 14.18 9.32
N MET A 35 -2.95 15.08 9.96
CA MET A 35 -1.90 15.86 9.29
C MET A 35 -0.78 14.98 8.73
N ALA A 36 -0.34 13.96 9.47
CA ALA A 36 0.67 13.02 8.99
C ALA A 36 0.17 12.19 7.79
N LEU A 37 -1.07 11.70 7.83
CA LEU A 37 -1.66 10.91 6.73
C LEU A 37 -1.87 11.76 5.47
N THR A 38 -2.43 12.96 5.62
CA THR A 38 -2.64 13.90 4.51
C THR A 38 -1.30 14.42 3.96
N GLY A 39 -0.34 14.72 4.83
CA GLY A 39 1.01 15.09 4.46
C GLY A 39 1.76 13.98 3.71
N ALA A 40 1.60 12.72 4.14
CA ALA A 40 2.15 11.57 3.43
C ALA A 40 1.53 11.40 2.05
N ALA A 41 0.19 11.52 1.94
CA ALA A 41 -0.52 11.44 0.68
C ALA A 41 -0.10 12.57 -0.29
N PHE A 42 -0.04 13.81 0.20
CA PHE A 42 0.39 14.96 -0.58
C PHE A 42 1.84 14.82 -1.05
N SER A 43 2.76 14.52 -0.13
CA SER A 43 4.17 14.34 -0.43
C SER A 43 4.39 13.21 -1.44
N ALA A 44 3.67 12.09 -1.30
CA ALA A 44 3.74 10.98 -2.25
C ALA A 44 3.18 11.35 -3.64
N ALA A 45 2.15 12.19 -3.71
CA ALA A 45 1.61 12.68 -4.98
C ALA A 45 2.60 13.61 -5.71
N VAL A 46 3.20 14.55 -4.97
CA VAL A 46 4.23 15.47 -5.51
C VAL A 46 5.48 14.70 -5.93
N LEU A 47 5.90 13.71 -5.15
CA LEU A 47 7.06 12.87 -5.46
C LEU A 47 6.91 12.14 -6.80
N LYS A 48 5.71 11.61 -7.05
CA LYS A 48 5.37 10.87 -8.27
C LYS A 48 4.95 11.77 -9.43
N LYS A 49 4.94 13.10 -9.24
CA LYS A 49 4.41 14.08 -10.20
C LYS A 49 3.01 13.69 -10.70
N CYS A 50 2.18 13.16 -9.80
CA CYS A 50 0.82 12.81 -10.16
C CYS A 50 0.02 14.11 -10.34
N GLU A 51 -0.34 14.42 -11.58
CA GLU A 51 -1.29 15.50 -11.85
C GLU A 51 -2.68 15.06 -11.37
N PHE A 52 -3.22 15.79 -10.39
CA PHE A 52 -4.59 15.61 -9.97
C PHE A 52 -5.51 16.26 -11.01
N SER A 53 -5.91 15.49 -12.01
CA SER A 53 -6.99 15.85 -12.94
C SER A 53 -8.30 15.16 -12.53
N TRP A 54 -9.41 15.87 -12.69
CA TRP A 54 -10.75 15.29 -12.56
C TRP A 54 -10.98 14.12 -13.51
N ASP A 55 -10.32 14.12 -14.68
CA ASP A 55 -10.37 13.00 -15.61
C ASP A 55 -9.66 11.77 -15.03
N ALA A 56 -8.52 11.95 -14.38
CA ALA A 56 -7.81 10.85 -13.73
C ALA A 56 -8.65 10.20 -12.62
N ILE A 57 -9.44 10.99 -11.88
CA ILE A 57 -10.41 10.46 -10.90
C ILE A 57 -11.56 9.74 -11.62
N LYS A 58 -12.12 10.32 -12.68
CA LYS A 58 -13.22 9.71 -13.46
C LYS A 58 -12.84 8.37 -14.10
N TYR A 59 -11.58 8.18 -14.49
CA TYR A 59 -11.09 6.91 -15.03
C TYR A 59 -10.51 5.98 -13.95
N GLY A 60 -10.06 6.53 -12.82
CA GLY A 60 -9.38 5.80 -11.74
C GLY A 60 -10.24 5.47 -10.52
N TRP A 61 -11.48 5.95 -10.43
CA TRP A 61 -12.31 5.82 -9.21
C TRP A 61 -12.53 4.36 -8.82
N PHE A 62 -12.69 3.45 -9.79
CA PHE A 62 -12.85 2.02 -9.49
C PHE A 62 -11.63 1.44 -8.75
N ILE A 63 -10.42 1.86 -9.14
CA ILE A 63 -9.18 1.42 -8.48
C ILE A 63 -9.08 2.02 -7.06
N ILE A 64 -9.53 3.26 -6.89
CA ILE A 64 -9.60 3.92 -5.56
C ILE A 64 -10.56 3.13 -4.67
N VAL A 65 -11.80 2.89 -5.12
CA VAL A 65 -12.83 2.17 -4.38
C VAL A 65 -12.38 0.74 -4.07
N ALA A 66 -11.85 0.01 -5.04
CA ALA A 66 -11.34 -1.35 -4.83
C ALA A 66 -10.19 -1.37 -3.82
N GLY A 67 -9.29 -0.39 -3.85
CA GLY A 67 -8.22 -0.25 -2.87
C GLY A 67 -8.74 0.04 -1.46
N VAL A 68 -9.70 0.97 -1.33
CA VAL A 68 -10.30 1.33 -0.04
C VAL A 68 -11.07 0.16 0.56
N ALA A 69 -11.99 -0.41 -0.22
CA ALA A 69 -12.79 -1.56 0.18
C ALA A 69 -11.88 -2.76 0.48
N GLY A 70 -10.87 -3.00 -0.35
CA GLY A 70 -9.89 -4.07 -0.14
C GLY A 70 -9.19 -3.95 1.20
N SER A 71 -8.65 -2.79 1.55
CA SER A 71 -7.95 -2.60 2.84
C SER A 71 -8.87 -2.72 4.05
N VAL A 72 -10.10 -2.17 3.98
CA VAL A 72 -11.08 -2.23 5.06
C VAL A 72 -11.60 -3.65 5.27
N LEU A 73 -12.02 -4.32 4.19
CA LEU A 73 -12.50 -5.70 4.23
C LEU A 73 -11.42 -6.66 4.69
N LEU A 74 -10.17 -6.45 4.24
CA LEU A 74 -9.03 -7.26 4.67
C LEU A 74 -8.82 -7.16 6.17
N LYS A 75 -8.74 -5.93 6.72
CA LYS A 75 -8.63 -5.70 8.16
C LYS A 75 -9.78 -6.36 8.92
N LYS A 76 -11.02 -6.20 8.43
CA LYS A 76 -12.21 -6.76 9.08
C LYS A 76 -12.21 -8.28 9.09
N ALA A 77 -11.78 -8.92 8.00
CA ALA A 77 -11.68 -10.38 7.88
C ALA A 77 -10.65 -10.99 8.84
N MET A 78 -9.74 -10.17 9.40
CA MET A 78 -8.68 -10.61 10.31
C MET A 78 -9.03 -10.41 11.79
N VAL A 79 -10.17 -9.80 12.10
CA VAL A 79 -10.59 -9.55 13.49
C VAL A 79 -10.81 -10.90 14.20
N GLY A 80 -10.13 -11.10 15.32
CA GLY A 80 -10.21 -12.33 16.12
C GLY A 80 -9.35 -13.49 15.61
N ILE A 81 -8.55 -13.28 14.56
CA ILE A 81 -7.59 -14.26 14.05
C ILE A 81 -6.18 -13.83 14.45
N ASP A 82 -5.30 -14.80 14.75
CA ASP A 82 -3.88 -14.51 14.94
C ASP A 82 -3.30 -13.77 13.71
N PRO A 83 -2.63 -12.60 13.90
CA PRO A 83 -2.13 -11.79 12.79
C PRO A 83 -1.18 -12.53 11.84
N MET A 84 -0.34 -13.42 12.36
CA MET A 84 0.59 -14.19 11.53
C MET A 84 -0.16 -15.27 10.74
N GLN A 85 -1.08 -15.98 11.37
CA GLN A 85 -1.94 -16.96 10.69
C GLN A 85 -2.75 -16.32 9.56
N ALA A 86 -3.32 -15.13 9.80
CA ALA A 86 -4.05 -14.37 8.80
C ALA A 86 -3.16 -14.00 7.60
N ALA A 87 -1.94 -13.52 7.86
CA ALA A 87 -0.98 -13.15 6.82
C ALA A 87 -0.55 -14.35 5.96
N ILE A 88 -0.21 -15.47 6.60
CA ILE A 88 0.23 -16.69 5.91
C ILE A 88 -0.92 -17.31 5.09
N SER A 89 -2.17 -17.20 5.57
CA SER A 89 -3.34 -17.74 4.85
C SER A 89 -3.74 -16.87 3.65
N PHE A 90 -3.57 -15.55 3.75
CA PHE A 90 -3.96 -14.61 2.70
C PHE A 90 -3.08 -14.70 1.45
N VAL A 91 -1.76 -14.80 1.63
CA VAL A 91 -0.78 -14.78 0.53
C VAL A 91 -1.01 -15.85 -0.54
N PRO A 92 -1.17 -17.15 -0.23
CA PRO A 92 -1.38 -18.18 -1.25
C PRO A 92 -2.71 -17.99 -1.99
N ILE A 93 -3.76 -17.52 -1.31
CA ILE A 93 -5.06 -17.24 -1.94
C ILE A 93 -4.92 -16.08 -2.92
N GLN A 94 -4.28 -14.98 -2.50
CA GLN A 94 -4.03 -13.84 -3.38
C GLN A 94 -3.17 -14.25 -4.59
N ALA A 95 -2.11 -15.03 -4.38
CA ALA A 95 -1.26 -15.52 -5.45
C ALA A 95 -2.05 -16.40 -6.45
N ALA A 96 -2.88 -17.32 -5.95
CA ALA A 96 -3.73 -18.16 -6.79
C ALA A 96 -4.72 -17.33 -7.62
N MET A 97 -5.36 -16.32 -7.02
CA MET A 97 -6.24 -15.39 -7.74
C MET A 97 -5.48 -14.62 -8.83
N MET A 98 -4.28 -14.13 -8.54
CA MET A 98 -3.46 -13.45 -9.55
C MET A 98 -3.07 -14.37 -10.70
N VAL A 99 -2.64 -15.61 -10.40
CA VAL A 99 -2.32 -16.62 -11.42
C VAL A 99 -3.54 -16.92 -12.28
N ALA A 100 -4.72 -17.09 -11.69
CA ALA A 100 -5.95 -17.34 -12.43
C ALA A 100 -6.31 -16.17 -13.36
N CYS A 101 -6.29 -14.93 -12.86
CA CYS A 101 -6.55 -13.74 -13.68
C CYS A 101 -5.55 -13.60 -14.83
N TRP A 102 -4.26 -13.81 -14.58
CA TRP A 102 -3.23 -13.75 -15.62
C TRP A 102 -3.32 -14.90 -16.62
N ALA A 103 -3.72 -16.10 -16.18
CA ALA A 103 -3.96 -17.24 -17.07
C ALA A 103 -5.13 -16.95 -18.03
N ILE A 104 -6.25 -16.43 -17.52
CA ILE A 104 -7.40 -16.01 -18.34
C ILE A 104 -6.99 -14.91 -19.32
N TYR A 105 -6.24 -13.90 -18.86
CA TYR A 105 -5.74 -12.85 -19.75
C TYR A 105 -4.85 -13.42 -20.86
N TYR A 106 -3.96 -14.35 -20.51
CA TYR A 106 -3.06 -15.00 -21.45
C TYR A 106 -3.81 -15.85 -22.48
N THR A 107 -4.86 -16.58 -22.11
CA THR A 107 -5.64 -17.39 -23.06
C THR A 107 -6.36 -16.53 -24.10
N VAL A 108 -6.84 -15.35 -23.69
CA VAL A 108 -7.57 -14.42 -24.56
C VAL A 108 -6.64 -13.59 -25.44
N ARG A 109 -5.55 -13.05 -24.87
CA ARG A 109 -4.70 -12.05 -25.55
C ARG A 109 -3.38 -12.58 -26.07
N ARG A 110 -2.88 -13.71 -25.54
CA ARG A 110 -1.57 -14.30 -25.85
C ARG A 110 -0.47 -13.24 -26.04
N PRO A 111 -0.23 -12.38 -25.05
CA PRO A 111 0.63 -11.20 -25.19
C PRO A 111 2.09 -11.55 -25.48
N ILE A 112 2.53 -12.76 -25.13
CA ILE A 112 3.89 -13.26 -25.35
C ILE A 112 3.86 -14.75 -25.74
N PRO A 113 4.90 -15.27 -26.41
CA PRO A 113 5.02 -16.71 -26.68
C PRO A 113 5.19 -17.54 -25.40
N ALA A 114 4.56 -18.71 -25.33
CA ALA A 114 4.64 -19.62 -24.18
C ALA A 114 6.09 -20.04 -23.87
N LYS A 115 6.92 -20.22 -24.90
CA LYS A 115 8.34 -20.56 -24.77
C LYS A 115 9.12 -19.48 -24.00
N THR A 116 8.75 -18.21 -24.17
CA THR A 116 9.35 -17.11 -23.43
C THR A 116 8.87 -17.11 -21.99
N LEU A 117 7.56 -17.31 -21.76
CA LEU A 117 6.97 -17.37 -20.41
C LEU A 117 7.61 -18.47 -19.54
N PHE A 118 7.83 -19.66 -20.11
CA PHE A 118 8.43 -20.80 -19.43
C PHE A 118 9.95 -20.95 -19.69
N SER A 119 10.61 -19.89 -20.14
CA SER A 119 12.07 -19.87 -20.24
C SER A 119 12.72 -19.96 -18.87
N LYS A 120 13.93 -20.54 -18.79
CA LYS A 120 14.68 -20.67 -17.54
C LYS A 120 14.97 -19.32 -16.90
N GLU A 121 15.25 -18.32 -17.73
CA GLU A 121 15.48 -16.93 -17.34
C GLU A 121 14.22 -16.33 -16.69
N SER A 122 13.05 -16.54 -17.31
CA SER A 122 11.77 -16.04 -16.79
C SER A 122 11.36 -16.75 -15.50
N ILE A 123 11.54 -18.07 -15.41
CA ILE A 123 11.26 -18.83 -14.18
C ILE A 123 12.19 -18.40 -13.05
N LYS A 124 13.49 -18.20 -13.33
CA LYS A 124 14.47 -17.75 -12.32
C LYS A 124 14.14 -16.33 -11.84
N ALA A 125 13.93 -15.39 -12.76
CA ALA A 125 13.59 -14.01 -12.41
C ALA A 125 12.24 -13.95 -11.67
N GLY A 126 11.23 -14.65 -12.17
CA GLY A 126 9.90 -14.74 -11.56
C GLY A 126 9.94 -15.39 -10.18
N GLY A 127 10.76 -16.42 -9.97
CA GLY A 127 10.96 -17.06 -8.67
C GLY A 127 11.55 -16.11 -7.64
N ILE A 128 12.60 -15.34 -8.01
CA ILE A 128 13.21 -14.35 -7.11
C ILE A 128 12.21 -13.25 -6.75
N ILE A 129 11.53 -12.69 -7.76
CA ILE A 129 10.52 -11.64 -7.56
C ILE A 129 9.37 -12.19 -6.70
N GLY A 130 8.93 -13.42 -6.96
CA GLY A 130 7.88 -14.10 -6.20
C GLY A 130 8.24 -14.27 -4.73
N CYS A 131 9.43 -14.77 -4.42
CA CYS A 131 9.90 -14.92 -3.03
C CYS A 131 9.94 -13.57 -2.28
N ILE A 132 10.52 -12.53 -2.91
CA ILE A 132 10.58 -11.20 -2.30
C ILE A 132 9.17 -10.61 -2.12
N THR A 133 8.30 -10.79 -3.11
CA THR A 133 6.91 -10.30 -3.05
C THR A 133 6.13 -11.01 -1.97
N THR A 134 6.31 -12.32 -1.79
CA THR A 134 5.69 -13.09 -0.69
C THR A 134 6.08 -12.50 0.66
N ILE A 135 7.37 -12.27 0.91
CA ILE A 135 7.83 -11.66 2.17
C ILE A 135 7.19 -10.27 2.36
N MET A 136 7.19 -9.45 1.31
CA MET A 136 6.63 -8.11 1.33
C MET A 136 5.12 -8.13 1.63
N VAL A 137 4.35 -9.00 0.98
CA VAL A 137 2.90 -9.11 1.18
C VAL A 137 2.59 -9.64 2.57
N THR A 138 3.29 -10.68 3.04
CA THR A 138 3.13 -11.19 4.41
C THR A 138 3.36 -10.07 5.43
N ALA A 139 4.45 -9.31 5.30
CA ALA A 139 4.75 -8.20 6.20
C ALA A 139 3.70 -7.09 6.12
N ASN A 140 3.20 -6.78 4.93
CA ASN A 140 2.14 -5.78 4.74
C ASN A 140 0.83 -6.21 5.41
N VAL A 141 0.42 -7.45 5.18
CA VAL A 141 -0.83 -8.01 5.73
C VAL A 141 -0.75 -8.13 7.25
N TYR A 142 0.37 -8.62 7.78
CA TYR A 142 0.63 -8.63 9.21
C TYR A 142 0.53 -7.21 9.80
N GLY A 143 1.16 -6.23 9.14
CA GLY A 143 1.09 -4.84 9.54
C GLY A 143 -0.35 -4.31 9.57
N ILE A 144 -1.18 -4.65 8.58
CA ILE A 144 -2.60 -4.28 8.55
C ILE A 144 -3.33 -4.95 9.72
N ALA A 145 -3.07 -6.22 9.99
CA ALA A 145 -3.70 -6.97 11.07
C ALA A 145 -3.41 -6.35 12.45
N VAL A 146 -2.19 -5.85 12.69
CA VAL A 146 -1.80 -5.25 13.99
C VAL A 146 -2.05 -3.74 14.10
N ALA A 147 -2.13 -3.01 12.98
CA ALA A 147 -2.37 -1.57 13.01
C ALA A 147 -3.83 -1.25 13.34
N GLU A 148 -4.11 -0.35 14.29
CA GLU A 148 -5.48 0.06 14.65
C GLU A 148 -6.29 0.52 13.43
N ASN A 149 -5.67 1.35 12.59
CA ASN A 149 -6.28 1.81 11.34
C ASN A 149 -5.46 1.31 10.12
N PRO A 150 -6.09 0.64 9.13
CA PRO A 150 -5.41 0.15 7.93
C PRO A 150 -4.78 1.26 7.07
N ALA A 151 -5.21 2.51 7.23
CA ALA A 151 -4.61 3.66 6.56
C ALA A 151 -3.15 3.88 6.95
N TYR A 152 -2.75 3.49 8.18
CA TYR A 152 -1.40 3.70 8.66
C TYR A 152 -0.38 2.92 7.83
N MET A 153 -0.68 1.64 7.55
CA MET A 153 0.16 0.81 6.69
C MET A 153 0.18 1.31 5.25
N SER A 154 -0.95 1.83 4.76
CA SER A 154 -1.01 2.44 3.42
C SER A 154 -0.15 3.69 3.31
N ALA A 155 -0.09 4.52 4.37
CA ALA A 155 0.79 5.68 4.43
C ALA A 155 2.27 5.27 4.45
N LEU A 156 2.63 4.30 5.31
CA LEU A 156 3.99 3.76 5.39
C LEU A 156 4.44 3.11 4.08
N PHE A 157 3.53 2.50 3.32
CA PHE A 157 3.84 1.93 2.02
C PHE A 157 4.36 2.99 1.02
N HIS A 158 4.04 4.27 1.20
CA HIS A 158 4.61 5.34 0.37
C HIS A 158 6.12 5.55 0.57
N LEU A 159 6.70 5.09 1.69
CA LEU A 159 8.16 5.07 1.87
C LEU A 159 8.88 4.25 0.81
N SER A 160 8.21 3.26 0.19
CA SER A 160 8.78 2.49 -0.92
C SER A 160 9.31 3.39 -2.03
N SER A 161 8.65 4.52 -2.31
CA SER A 161 9.07 5.47 -3.35
C SER A 161 10.37 6.18 -2.97
N VAL A 162 10.61 6.42 -1.67
CA VAL A 162 11.87 6.97 -1.16
C VAL A 162 13.00 5.96 -1.34
N PHE A 163 12.77 4.69 -0.99
CA PHE A 163 13.76 3.62 -1.18
C PHE A 163 14.12 3.39 -2.65
N VAL A 164 13.15 3.50 -3.57
CA VAL A 164 13.41 3.42 -5.01
C VAL A 164 14.31 4.56 -5.48
N ILE A 165 14.04 5.81 -5.06
CA ILE A 165 14.88 6.97 -5.40
C ILE A 165 16.30 6.81 -4.84
N LEU A 166 16.42 6.33 -3.59
CA LEU A 166 17.72 6.06 -2.98
C LEU A 166 18.50 4.99 -3.77
N TYR A 167 17.83 3.91 -4.16
CA TYR A 167 18.43 2.86 -4.99
C TYR A 167 18.90 3.40 -6.35
N TYR A 168 18.06 4.18 -7.04
CA TYR A 168 18.42 4.82 -8.30
C TYR A 168 19.60 5.78 -8.19
N ARG A 169 19.70 6.50 -7.07
CA ARG A 169 20.86 7.33 -6.77
C ARG A 169 22.13 6.49 -6.58
N LEU A 170 22.04 5.32 -5.94
CA LEU A 170 23.17 4.41 -5.74
C LEU A 170 23.71 3.85 -7.06
N ILE A 171 22.82 3.48 -7.99
CA ILE A 171 23.21 3.01 -9.33
C ILE A 171 23.54 4.15 -10.32
N LYS A 172 23.62 5.40 -9.83
CA LYS A 172 23.88 6.62 -10.61
C LYS A 172 22.90 6.83 -11.77
N HIS A 173 21.68 6.33 -11.65
CA HIS A 173 20.62 6.60 -12.61
C HIS A 173 20.11 8.03 -12.39
N LYS A 174 20.08 8.84 -13.46
CA LYS A 174 19.61 10.23 -13.38
C LYS A 174 18.10 10.26 -13.28
N GLU A 175 17.58 10.40 -12.07
CA GLU A 175 16.14 10.58 -11.85
C GLU A 175 15.81 12.04 -11.53
N VAL A 176 14.73 12.58 -12.14
CA VAL A 176 14.21 13.93 -11.86
C VAL A 176 13.17 13.85 -10.73
N ALA A 177 13.56 13.22 -9.61
CA ALA A 177 12.69 13.05 -8.44
C ALA A 177 12.79 14.26 -7.49
N ASN A 178 11.66 14.68 -6.93
CA ASN A 178 11.62 15.79 -5.98
C ASN A 178 12.06 15.31 -4.58
N VAL A 179 13.35 15.46 -4.27
CA VAL A 179 13.96 15.02 -2.99
C VAL A 179 13.25 15.61 -1.77
N LYS A 180 12.75 16.86 -1.86
CA LYS A 180 11.99 17.50 -0.75
C LYS A 180 10.69 16.76 -0.46
N ALA A 181 9.97 16.35 -1.51
CA ALA A 181 8.76 15.54 -1.35
C ALA A 181 9.08 14.15 -0.77
N GLY A 182 10.22 13.56 -1.13
CA GLY A 182 10.70 12.31 -0.54
C GLY A 182 10.95 12.43 0.97
N MET A 183 11.63 13.50 1.41
CA MET A 183 11.83 13.77 2.85
C MET A 183 10.50 14.03 3.58
N GLY A 184 9.54 14.67 2.92
CA GLY A 184 8.18 14.85 3.45
C GLY A 184 7.48 13.52 3.75
N VAL A 185 7.59 12.52 2.86
CA VAL A 185 7.05 11.17 3.11
C VAL A 185 7.72 10.52 4.33
N VAL A 186 9.04 10.62 4.45
CA VAL A 186 9.79 10.09 5.61
C VAL A 186 9.36 10.76 6.91
N PHE A 187 9.28 12.09 6.90
CA PHE A 187 8.84 12.85 8.07
C PHE A 187 7.43 12.45 8.52
N CYS A 188 6.48 12.35 7.58
CA CYS A 188 5.11 11.95 7.89
C CYS A 188 5.04 10.52 8.44
N ALA A 189 5.85 9.60 7.92
CA ALA A 189 5.93 8.24 8.45
C ALA A 189 6.46 8.20 9.89
N VAL A 190 7.53 8.94 10.18
CA VAL A 190 8.10 9.04 11.54
C VAL A 190 7.09 9.69 12.49
N ALA A 191 6.46 10.79 12.07
CA ALA A 191 5.43 11.47 12.84
C ALA A 191 4.26 10.51 13.16
N LEU A 192 3.80 9.73 12.19
CA LEU A 192 2.73 8.76 12.38
C LEU A 192 3.10 7.66 13.40
N ILE A 193 4.34 7.13 13.33
CA ILE A 193 4.84 6.13 14.28
C ILE A 193 4.90 6.72 15.70
N LEU A 194 5.44 7.94 15.85
CA LEU A 194 5.58 8.59 17.14
C LEU A 194 4.22 8.94 17.75
N LEU A 195 3.32 9.53 16.97
CA LEU A 195 1.97 9.87 17.42
C LEU A 195 1.17 8.64 17.84
N LYS A 196 1.40 7.48 17.21
CA LYS A 196 0.77 6.21 17.59
C LYS A 196 1.40 5.56 18.82
N SER A 197 2.58 6.01 19.25
CA SER A 197 3.32 5.42 20.39
C SER A 197 3.11 6.19 21.70
N ILE A 198 2.39 7.30 21.67
CA ILE A 198 2.04 8.17 22.80
C ILE A 198 0.58 7.91 23.17
#